data_AF-A0A0P0VH77-F1
#
_entry.id   AF-A0A0P0VH77-F1
#
_cell.length_a   1.000
_cell.length_b   1.000
_cell.length_c   1.000
_cell.angle_alpha   90.00
_cell.angle_beta   90.00
_cell.angle_gamma   90.00
#
_symmetry.space_group_name_H-M   'P 1'
#
loop_
_entity.id
_entity.type
_entity.pdbx_description
1 polymer ?
#
loop_
_entity_poly.entity_id
_entity_poly.type
_entity_poly.pdbx_seq_one_letter_code
_entity_poly.pdbx_strand_id
1 'polypeptide(L)'
;NRSDERKRIENAGGVVIWAGTWRVGGVLAMSRAFGNRLLKPFVVAEPEIQEELVNEDLECLVLASDGLWDVVENEEAVSLAKTEDLPESVARKLTEIAYSRGSADNITCIVVQFHHDKTE
;
A
#
# COMPACT_ATOMS: atom_id res chain seq x y z
N ASN A 1 -6.59 -9.12 -3.13
CA ASN A 1 -6.70 -10.31 -4.02
C ASN A 1 -7.09 -9.84 -5.43
N ARG A 2 -6.09 -9.65 -6.33
CA ARG A 2 -6.22 -9.01 -7.65
C ARG A 2 -6.40 -10.05 -8.77
N SER A 3 -7.64 -10.49 -9.00
CA SER A 3 -7.93 -11.53 -10.00
C SER A 3 -7.65 -11.09 -11.46
N ASP A 4 -7.75 -9.79 -11.70
CA ASP A 4 -7.36 -9.10 -12.93
C ASP A 4 -5.85 -9.28 -13.23
N GLU A 5 -4.99 -9.02 -12.24
CA GLU A 5 -3.54 -9.18 -12.38
C GLU A 5 -3.13 -10.64 -12.59
N ARG A 6 -3.78 -11.56 -11.87
CA ARG A 6 -3.56 -13.00 -12.07
C ARG A 6 -3.91 -13.41 -13.50
N LYS A 7 -5.08 -13.03 -14.00
CA LYS A 7 -5.51 -13.32 -15.38
C LYS A 7 -4.56 -12.71 -16.40
N ARG A 8 -4.10 -11.47 -16.19
CA ARG A 8 -3.12 -10.81 -17.07
C ARG A 8 -1.83 -11.62 -17.17
N ILE A 9 -1.32 -12.11 -16.04
CA ILE A 9 -0.10 -12.93 -15.99
C ILE A 9 -0.31 -14.28 -16.70
N GLU A 10 -1.39 -14.97 -16.39
CA GLU A 10 -1.71 -16.28 -16.96
C GLU A 10 -1.96 -16.19 -18.48
N ASN A 11 -2.65 -15.15 -18.96
CA ASN A 11 -2.86 -14.89 -20.39
C ASN A 11 -1.55 -14.57 -21.13
N ALA A 12 -0.55 -14.03 -20.45
CA ALA A 12 0.79 -13.81 -21.01
C ALA A 12 1.65 -15.08 -21.02
N GLY A 13 1.14 -16.22 -20.52
CA GLY A 13 1.86 -17.49 -20.38
C GLY A 13 2.68 -17.61 -19.09
N GLY A 14 2.50 -16.67 -18.15
CA GLY A 14 3.12 -16.72 -16.83
C GLY A 14 2.35 -17.60 -15.86
N VAL A 15 2.93 -17.86 -14.69
CA VAL A 15 2.30 -18.64 -13.62
C VAL A 15 2.33 -17.88 -12.30
N VAL A 16 1.29 -18.07 -11.48
CA VAL A 16 1.22 -17.52 -10.12
C VAL A 16 1.12 -18.69 -9.15
N ILE A 17 2.08 -18.77 -8.22
CA ILE A 17 2.25 -19.91 -7.31
C ILE A 17 2.11 -19.43 -5.87
N TRP A 18 1.45 -20.22 -5.02
CA TRP A 18 1.40 -19.99 -3.58
C TRP A 18 2.65 -20.55 -2.89
N ALA A 19 3.42 -19.69 -2.24
CA ALA A 19 4.59 -20.07 -1.42
C ALA A 19 4.74 -19.08 -0.25
N GLY A 20 3.93 -19.28 0.80
CA GLY A 20 3.75 -18.34 1.92
C GLY A 20 2.92 -17.09 1.54
N THR A 21 3.09 -16.60 0.32
CA THR A 21 2.27 -15.58 -0.36
C THR A 21 2.17 -15.92 -1.85
N TRP A 22 1.31 -15.22 -2.60
CA TRP A 22 1.19 -15.38 -4.05
C TRP A 22 2.40 -14.79 -4.76
N ARG A 23 3.08 -15.58 -5.58
CA ARG A 23 4.31 -15.18 -6.27
C ARG A 23 4.24 -15.42 -7.77
N VAL A 24 4.64 -14.42 -8.56
CA VAL A 24 4.80 -14.52 -10.01
C VAL A 24 6.04 -15.37 -10.32
N GLY A 25 5.85 -16.44 -11.09
CA GLY A 25 6.89 -17.42 -11.40
C GLY A 25 7.44 -18.14 -10.17
N GLY A 26 6.76 -18.08 -9.02
CA GLY A 26 7.28 -18.56 -7.73
C GLY A 26 8.36 -17.68 -7.09
N VAL A 27 8.70 -16.52 -7.68
CA VAL A 27 9.81 -15.68 -7.25
C VAL A 27 9.31 -14.42 -6.54
N LEU A 28 8.60 -13.54 -7.25
CA LEU A 28 8.27 -12.19 -6.76
C LEU A 28 6.84 -12.10 -6.24
N ALA A 29 6.65 -11.53 -5.05
CA ALA A 29 5.34 -11.34 -4.41
C ALA A 29 4.53 -10.14 -4.94
N MET A 30 4.96 -9.55 -6.05
CA MET A 30 4.31 -8.40 -6.71
C MET A 30 4.09 -8.70 -8.20
N SER A 31 2.96 -8.24 -8.74
CA SER A 31 2.62 -8.38 -10.16
C SER A 31 3.09 -7.20 -11.01
N ARG A 32 3.43 -6.07 -10.38
CA ARG A 32 3.96 -4.87 -11.03
C ARG A 32 5.14 -4.34 -10.24
N ALA A 33 6.22 -4.01 -10.94
CA ALA A 33 7.44 -3.45 -10.36
C ALA A 33 8.35 -2.88 -11.45
N PHE A 34 9.12 -1.85 -11.08
CA PHE A 34 10.32 -1.48 -11.82
C PHE A 34 11.37 -2.60 -11.77
N GLY A 35 12.26 -2.62 -12.77
CA GLY A 35 13.29 -3.66 -12.89
C GLY A 35 12.71 -5.06 -13.14
N ASN A 36 13.24 -6.08 -12.45
CA ASN A 36 12.81 -7.48 -12.57
C ASN A 36 12.84 -8.01 -14.01
N ARG A 37 13.92 -7.72 -14.75
CA ARG A 37 14.07 -8.03 -16.19
C ARG A 37 13.76 -9.48 -16.53
N LEU A 38 14.16 -10.43 -15.68
CA LEU A 38 13.95 -11.86 -15.90
C LEU A 38 12.49 -12.30 -15.75
N LEU A 39 11.66 -11.49 -15.10
CA LEU A 39 10.23 -11.75 -14.92
C LEU A 39 9.36 -10.95 -15.90
N LYS A 40 9.97 -10.22 -16.84
CA LYS A 40 9.23 -9.61 -17.96
C LYS A 40 8.87 -10.71 -18.97
N PRO A 41 7.65 -10.70 -19.56
CA PRO A 41 6.65 -9.62 -19.51
C PRO A 41 5.62 -9.76 -18.37
N PHE A 42 5.72 -10.75 -17.49
CA PHE A 42 4.70 -11.07 -16.48
C PHE A 42 4.58 -9.99 -15.40
N VAL A 43 5.73 -9.50 -14.91
CA VAL A 43 5.79 -8.37 -13.98
C VAL A 43 5.92 -7.08 -14.78
N VAL A 44 4.88 -6.24 -14.87
CA VAL A 44 4.95 -5.00 -15.68
C VAL A 44 5.40 -3.79 -14.86
N ALA A 45 5.87 -2.73 -15.51
CA ALA A 45 6.24 -1.47 -14.83
C ALA A 45 5.15 -0.38 -14.98
N GLU A 46 4.05 -0.70 -15.65
CA GLU A 46 2.95 0.24 -15.88
C GLU A 46 2.15 0.47 -14.58
N PRO A 47 2.06 1.71 -14.08
CA PRO A 47 1.31 2.02 -12.88
C PRO A 47 -0.20 1.88 -13.10
N GLU A 48 -0.95 1.87 -12.00
CA GLU A 48 -2.38 2.16 -12.01
C GLU A 48 -2.53 3.60 -11.52
N ILE A 49 -3.23 4.44 -12.28
CA ILE A 49 -3.40 5.87 -11.99
C ILE A 49 -4.85 6.09 -11.58
N GLN A 50 -5.05 6.74 -10.44
CA GLN A 50 -6.34 7.19 -9.94
C GLN A 50 -6.25 8.68 -9.63
N GLU A 51 -7.30 9.42 -9.95
CA GLU A 51 -7.44 10.84 -9.68
C GLU A 51 -8.65 11.04 -8.78
N GLU A 52 -8.45 11.70 -7.64
CA GLU A 52 -9.50 11.95 -6.66
C GLU A 52 -9.52 13.44 -6.32
N LEU A 53 -10.73 14.00 -6.16
CA LEU A 53 -10.91 15.39 -5.78
C LEU A 53 -10.67 15.55 -4.28
N VAL A 54 -9.77 16.46 -3.90
CA VAL A 54 -9.57 16.85 -2.51
C VAL A 54 -10.72 17.80 -2.12
N ASN A 55 -11.76 17.24 -1.50
CA ASN A 55 -12.91 17.96 -0.97
C ASN A 55 -13.00 17.78 0.56
N GLU A 56 -14.01 18.38 1.19
CA GLU A 56 -14.21 18.35 2.65
C GLU A 56 -14.30 16.94 3.26
N ASP A 57 -14.67 15.93 2.47
CA ASP A 57 -14.76 14.53 2.92
C ASP A 57 -13.38 13.86 2.99
N LEU A 58 -12.37 14.40 2.30
CA LEU A 58 -11.01 13.88 2.29
C LEU A 58 -10.14 14.62 3.33
N GLU A 59 -10.13 14.11 4.55
CA GLU A 59 -9.42 14.72 5.68
C GLU A 59 -7.92 14.39 5.69
N CYS A 60 -7.53 13.20 5.23
CA CYS A 60 -6.14 12.76 5.24
C CYS A 60 -5.81 11.72 4.15
N LEU A 61 -4.53 11.61 3.82
CA LEU A 61 -3.94 10.56 2.99
C LEU A 61 -2.81 9.87 3.76
N VAL A 62 -2.87 8.54 3.84
CA VAL A 62 -1.80 7.70 4.41
C VAL A 62 -1.17 6.87 3.29
N LEU A 63 0.13 7.04 3.07
CA LEU A 63 0.92 6.24 2.13
C LEU A 63 1.99 5.48 2.91
N ALA A 64 2.05 4.16 2.75
CA ALA A 64 3.02 3.35 3.48
C ALA A 64 3.45 2.09 2.71
N SER A 65 4.56 1.50 3.11
CA SER A 65 5.01 0.17 2.66
C SER A 65 4.12 -0.95 3.21
N ASP A 66 4.20 -2.13 2.59
CA ASP A 66 3.56 -3.36 3.07
C ASP A 66 3.98 -3.73 4.50
N GLY A 67 5.20 -3.39 4.92
CA GLY A 67 5.62 -3.50 6.32
C GLY A 67 4.68 -2.82 7.33
N LEU A 68 3.88 -1.81 6.92
CA LEU A 68 2.77 -1.28 7.72
C LEU A 68 1.48 -2.09 7.50
N TRP A 69 1.04 -2.18 6.25
CA TRP A 69 -0.29 -2.70 5.88
C TRP A 69 -0.47 -4.20 6.12
N ASP A 70 0.61 -4.96 6.28
CA ASP A 70 0.56 -6.38 6.63
C ASP A 70 0.06 -6.61 8.07
N VAL A 71 0.13 -5.59 8.94
CA VAL A 71 -0.21 -5.71 10.38
C VAL A 71 -1.11 -4.59 10.92
N VAL A 72 -1.46 -3.59 10.10
CA VAL A 72 -2.36 -2.48 10.47
C VAL A 72 -3.50 -2.40 9.47
N GLU A 73 -4.74 -2.38 9.97
CA GLU A 73 -5.94 -2.23 9.14
C GLU A 73 -6.15 -0.76 8.72
N ASN A 74 -6.81 -0.56 7.57
CA ASN A 74 -7.05 0.78 7.03
C ASN A 74 -7.87 1.65 8.00
N GLU A 75 -8.92 1.09 8.60
CA GLU A 75 -9.82 1.75 9.53
C GLU A 75 -9.09 2.21 10.80
N GLU A 76 -8.11 1.42 11.27
CA GLU A 76 -7.27 1.78 12.40
C GLU A 76 -6.36 2.95 12.06
N ALA A 77 -5.75 2.94 10.86
CA ALA A 77 -4.89 4.03 10.42
C ALA A 77 -5.66 5.36 10.29
N VAL A 78 -6.87 5.30 9.74
CA VAL A 78 -7.78 6.47 9.66
C VAL A 78 -8.22 6.92 11.05
N SER A 79 -8.56 6.00 11.96
CA SER A 79 -8.97 6.33 13.32
C SER A 79 -7.87 7.06 14.08
N LEU A 80 -6.62 6.60 13.95
CA LEU A 80 -5.46 7.25 14.55
C LEU A 80 -5.21 8.64 13.95
N ALA A 81 -5.38 8.78 12.63
CA ALA A 81 -5.24 10.07 11.94
C ALA A 81 -6.26 11.12 12.44
N LYS A 82 -7.44 10.68 12.90
CA LYS A 82 -8.48 11.55 13.48
C LYS A 82 -8.24 11.94 14.93
N THR A 83 -7.45 11.16 15.66
CA THR A 83 -7.18 11.41 17.09
C THR A 83 -5.94 12.28 17.34
N GLU A 84 -5.06 12.42 16.35
CA GLU A 84 -3.80 13.16 16.50
C GLU A 84 -3.80 14.46 15.70
N ASP A 85 -3.30 15.52 16.32
CA ASP A 85 -3.30 16.85 15.71
C ASP A 85 -2.21 17.03 14.64
N LEU A 86 -1.12 16.25 14.71
CA LEU A 86 0.04 16.41 13.84
C LEU A 86 0.25 15.19 12.95
N PRO A 87 0.43 15.37 11.62
CA PRO A 87 0.62 14.25 10.69
C PRO A 87 1.90 13.44 11.00
N GLU A 88 2.95 14.10 11.51
CA GLU A 88 4.17 13.43 11.97
C GLU A 88 3.90 12.47 13.15
N SER A 89 3.06 12.89 14.10
CA SER A 89 2.66 12.03 15.22
C SER A 89 1.88 10.81 14.76
N VAL A 90 0.98 10.97 13.78
CA VAL A 90 0.26 9.85 13.17
C VAL A 90 1.24 8.90 12.51
N ALA A 91 2.12 9.40 11.64
CA ALA A 91 3.10 8.57 10.92
C ALA A 91 3.99 7.78 11.88
N ARG A 92 4.51 8.43 12.94
CA ARG A 92 5.32 7.79 13.97
C ARG A 92 4.55 6.73 14.75
N LYS A 93 3.32 7.02 15.17
CA LYS A 93 2.50 6.05 15.91
C LYS A 93 2.13 4.85 15.03
N LEU A 94 1.83 5.05 13.76
CA LEU A 94 1.57 3.96 12.81
C LEU A 94 2.79 3.02 12.68
N THR A 95 3.99 3.57 12.52
CA THR A 95 5.20 2.75 12.43
C THR A 95 5.52 2.04 13.75
N GLU A 96 5.31 2.68 14.90
CA GLU A 96 5.44 2.07 16.23
C GLU A 96 4.44 0.92 16.44
N ILE A 97 3.18 1.09 16.03
CA ILE A 97 2.15 0.04 16.10
C ILE A 97 2.57 -1.16 15.26
N ALA A 98 2.95 -0.94 13.99
CA ALA A 98 3.38 -2.04 13.12
C ALA A 98 4.63 -2.77 13.65
N TYR A 99 5.59 -2.03 14.19
CA TYR A 99 6.76 -2.63 14.86
C TYR A 99 6.36 -3.46 16.07
N SER A 100 5.50 -2.93 16.95
CA SER A 100 5.05 -3.61 18.18
C SER A 100 4.25 -4.88 17.89
N ARG A 101 3.58 -4.95 16.73
CA ARG A 101 2.85 -6.12 16.24
C ARG A 101 3.73 -7.16 15.56
N GLY A 102 5.05 -6.92 15.51
CA GLY A 102 6.01 -7.87 15.00
C GLY A 102 6.14 -7.84 13.47
N SER A 103 5.87 -6.70 12.83
CA SER A 103 6.24 -6.53 11.42
C SER A 103 7.73 -6.86 11.23
N ALA A 104 8.00 -7.77 10.31
CA ALA A 104 9.36 -8.27 10.02
C ALA A 104 9.98 -7.59 8.79
N ASP A 105 9.34 -6.54 8.26
CA ASP A 105 9.76 -5.82 7.06
C ASP A 105 10.17 -4.37 7.38
N ASN A 106 10.69 -3.67 6.39
CA ASN A 106 10.91 -2.23 6.45
C ASN A 106 9.57 -1.48 6.49
N ILE A 107 9.44 -0.61 7.48
CA ILE A 107 8.21 0.16 7.72
C ILE A 107 8.48 1.61 7.35
N THR A 108 7.81 2.11 6.31
CA THR A 108 7.83 3.52 5.90
C THR A 108 6.41 4.04 5.83
N CYS A 109 6.14 5.22 6.40
CA CYS A 109 4.82 5.83 6.41
C CYS A 109 4.92 7.34 6.16
N ILE A 110 4.05 7.87 5.30
CA ILE A 110 3.85 9.28 5.00
C ILE A 110 2.38 9.58 5.28
N VAL A 111 2.14 10.65 6.05
CA VAL A 111 0.79 11.13 6.36
C VAL A 111 0.66 12.56 5.87
N VAL A 112 -0.41 12.83 5.12
CA VAL A 112 -0.80 14.17 4.68
C VAL A 112 -2.16 14.46 5.28
N GLN A 113 -2.29 15.59 5.99
CA GLN A 113 -3.57 16.11 6.45
C GLN A 113 -3.99 17.24 5.52
N PHE A 114 -5.23 17.21 5.06
CA PHE A 114 -5.80 18.26 4.23
C PHE A 114 -6.54 19.26 5.12
N HIS A 115 -6.14 20.52 5.06
CA HIS A 115 -6.82 21.59 5.77
C HIS A 115 -7.83 22.23 4.82
N HIS A 116 -9.10 21.98 5.10
CA HIS A 116 -10.20 22.66 4.41
C HIS A 116 -10.52 23.93 5.19
N ASP A 117 -10.52 25.08 4.50
CA ASP A 117 -11.01 26.31 5.08
C ASP A 117 -12.48 26.09 5.46
N LYS A 118 -12.77 26.07 6.76
CA LYS A 118 -14.16 26.17 7.21
C LYS A 118 -14.62 27.56 6.80
N THR A 119 -15.42 27.65 5.74
CA THR A 119 -16.25 28.84 5.55
C THR A 119 -17.08 29.02 6.82
N GLU A 120 -16.75 30.06 7.59
CA GLU A 120 -17.55 30.55 8.72
C GLU A 120 -18.99 30.90 8.29
#